data_AF-A0A3Q1MDY4-F1
#
_entry.id   AF-A0A3Q1MDY4-F1
#
_cell.length_a   1.000
_cell.length_b   1.000
_cell.length_c   1.000
_cell.angle_alpha   90.00
_cell.angle_beta   90.00
_cell.angle_gamma   90.00
#
_symmetry.space_group_name_H-M   'P 1'
#
loop_
_entity.id
_entity.type
_entity.pdbx_description
1 polymer ?
#
loop_
_entity_poly.entity_id
_entity_poly.type
_entity_poly.pdbx_seq_one_letter_code
_entity_poly.pdbx_strand_id
1 'polypeptide(L)'
;MPKKIDPEVAAFLQKLRSRVQIGVVGGSDYSKIAEQLGEGDEVIEKFDYVFAENGTVQYKHGRLLSKQTIQNHLGEELLQDLINFCLRYMALLRLPKKRGTFIEFRNGMLNISPIGRSCTLEERIEFSELDKKEKIREKFVEALKTEFAGKGLRFSRGGMISFDVFPEGWDKRYCLDSLDQDCFDTIHFFGNETSPGGNDFEIYTDPRTVGHSVVSPQDTVQRCRELFFPETAHKA
;
A
#
# COMPACT_ATOMS: atom_id res chain seq x y z
N MET A 1 5.97 9.04 -13.50
CA MET A 1 6.93 7.97 -13.19
C MET A 1 7.06 7.86 -11.68
N PRO A 2 7.10 6.64 -11.11
CA PRO A 2 7.43 6.49 -9.70
C PRO A 2 8.82 7.07 -9.43
N LYS A 3 9.00 7.77 -8.30
CA LYS A 3 10.32 8.29 -7.92
C LYS A 3 11.15 7.14 -7.35
N LYS A 4 12.37 6.97 -7.85
CA LYS A 4 13.38 6.05 -7.29
C LYS A 4 13.87 6.53 -5.93
N ILE A 5 14.29 5.58 -5.09
CA ILE A 5 14.94 5.85 -3.80
C ILE A 5 16.22 6.68 -4.00
N ASP A 6 16.47 7.58 -3.06
CA ASP A 6 17.72 8.34 -3.00
C ASP A 6 18.90 7.38 -2.70
N PRO A 7 20.01 7.42 -3.47
CA PRO A 7 21.19 6.59 -3.22
C PRO A 7 21.72 6.67 -1.79
N GLU A 8 21.66 7.83 -1.11
CA GLU A 8 22.14 7.97 0.27
C GLU A 8 21.24 7.21 1.25
N VAL A 9 19.93 7.26 1.04
CA VAL A 9 18.96 6.51 1.83
C VAL A 9 19.15 5.01 1.61
N ALA A 10 19.33 4.59 0.35
CA ALA A 10 19.57 3.19 0.01
C ALA A 10 20.85 2.65 0.66
N ALA A 11 21.95 3.42 0.61
CA ALA A 11 23.21 3.06 1.27
C ALA A 11 23.06 2.98 2.80
N PHE A 12 22.32 3.91 3.40
CA PHE A 12 22.04 3.87 4.84
C PHE A 12 21.24 2.63 5.24
N LEU A 13 20.23 2.23 4.47
CA LEU A 13 19.45 1.02 4.77
C LEU A 13 20.32 -0.24 4.75
N GLN A 14 21.28 -0.35 3.82
CA GLN A 14 22.25 -1.45 3.85
C GLN A 14 23.16 -1.42 5.08
N LYS A 15 23.54 -0.21 5.54
CA LYS A 15 24.26 -0.07 6.83
C LYS A 15 23.39 -0.50 8.02
N LEU A 16 22.12 -0.09 8.04
CA LEU A 16 21.15 -0.47 9.08
C LEU A 16 20.98 -1.99 9.17
N ARG A 17 21.01 -2.67 8.01
CA ARG A 17 20.92 -4.14 7.91
C ARG A 17 22.03 -4.90 8.67
N SER A 18 23.13 -4.23 9.01
CA SER A 18 24.18 -4.82 9.87
C SER A 18 23.80 -4.92 11.36
N ARG A 19 22.72 -4.26 11.79
CA ARG A 19 22.24 -4.24 13.18
C ARG A 19 20.89 -4.92 13.35
N VAL A 20 20.03 -4.84 12.35
CA VAL A 20 18.65 -5.36 12.37
C VAL A 20 18.30 -5.94 11.01
N GLN A 21 17.30 -6.82 10.95
CA GLN A 21 16.68 -7.16 9.66
C GLN A 21 15.83 -5.98 9.17
N ILE A 22 15.77 -5.78 7.87
CA ILE A 22 15.01 -4.70 7.25
C ILE A 22 13.97 -5.25 6.28
N GLY A 23 12.78 -4.63 6.27
CA GLY A 23 11.70 -4.99 5.37
C GLY A 23 10.97 -3.77 4.82
N VAL A 24 10.29 -3.96 3.70
CA VAL A 24 9.40 -2.95 3.11
C VAL A 24 7.99 -3.50 2.96
N VAL A 25 6.99 -2.67 3.21
CA VAL A 25 5.58 -2.99 2.99
C VAL A 25 4.89 -1.85 2.24
N GLY A 26 4.15 -2.20 1.18
CA GLY A 26 3.43 -1.20 0.39
C GLY A 26 2.20 -1.79 -0.30
N GLY A 27 1.20 -0.94 -0.55
CA GLY A 27 -0.03 -1.34 -1.27
C GLY A 27 0.13 -1.44 -2.79
N SER A 28 1.30 -1.11 -3.33
CA SER A 28 1.59 -1.28 -4.76
C SER A 28 1.97 -2.74 -5.06
N ASP A 29 1.84 -3.14 -6.33
CA ASP A 29 2.37 -4.42 -6.80
C ASP A 29 3.90 -4.49 -6.65
N TYR A 30 4.44 -5.71 -6.72
CA TYR A 30 5.86 -5.98 -6.58
C TYR A 30 6.70 -5.22 -7.60
N SER A 31 6.29 -5.22 -8.88
CA SER A 31 7.05 -4.60 -9.96
C SER A 31 7.29 -3.11 -9.72
N LYS A 32 6.27 -2.39 -9.23
CA LYS A 32 6.40 -0.97 -8.89
C LYS A 32 7.28 -0.74 -7.67
N ILE A 33 7.20 -1.60 -6.65
CA ILE A 33 8.10 -1.53 -5.48
C ILE A 33 9.55 -1.79 -5.90
N ALA A 34 9.77 -2.79 -6.75
CA ALA A 34 11.07 -3.14 -7.30
C ALA A 34 11.67 -1.99 -8.12
N GLU A 35 10.90 -1.38 -9.02
CA GLU A 35 11.31 -0.19 -9.80
C GLU A 35 11.73 0.99 -8.90
N GLN A 36 11.08 1.15 -7.74
CA GLN A 36 11.37 2.23 -6.79
C GLN A 36 12.63 1.98 -5.96
N LEU A 37 12.95 0.72 -5.66
CA LEU A 37 13.98 0.33 -4.68
C LEU A 37 15.23 -0.32 -5.30
N GLY A 38 15.27 -0.52 -6.60
CA GLY A 38 16.44 -1.07 -7.30
C GLY A 38 16.26 -1.18 -8.81
N GLU A 39 17.17 -1.91 -9.44
CA GLU A 39 17.04 -2.37 -10.82
C GLU A 39 16.59 -3.84 -10.83
N GLY A 40 15.68 -4.21 -11.73
CA GLY A 40 15.19 -5.59 -11.82
C GLY A 40 14.64 -6.12 -10.49
N ASP A 41 15.16 -7.27 -10.04
CA ASP A 41 14.75 -7.95 -8.81
C ASP A 41 15.66 -7.65 -7.61
N GLU A 42 16.60 -6.70 -7.69
CA GLU A 42 17.54 -6.40 -6.61
C GLU A 42 16.87 -6.12 -5.25
N VAL A 43 15.61 -5.68 -5.24
CA VAL A 43 14.86 -5.36 -4.01
C VAL A 43 14.78 -6.55 -3.06
N ILE A 44 14.62 -7.78 -3.55
CA ILE A 44 14.49 -8.98 -2.70
C ILE A 44 15.84 -9.46 -2.15
N GLU A 45 16.94 -8.93 -2.68
CA GLU A 45 18.29 -9.14 -2.18
C GLU A 45 18.69 -8.05 -1.18
N LYS A 46 18.24 -6.80 -1.41
CA LYS A 46 18.53 -5.64 -0.56
C LYS A 46 17.76 -5.63 0.75
N PHE A 47 16.57 -6.24 0.79
CA PHE A 47 15.71 -6.31 1.98
C PHE A 47 15.48 -7.76 2.39
N ASP A 48 15.40 -8.01 3.70
CA ASP A 48 15.10 -9.34 4.24
C ASP A 48 13.63 -9.71 4.00
N TYR A 49 12.74 -8.71 3.96
CA TYR A 49 11.33 -8.89 3.62
C TYR A 49 10.85 -7.86 2.59
N VAL A 50 10.07 -8.31 1.60
CA VAL A 50 9.37 -7.45 0.65
C VAL A 50 7.90 -7.86 0.64
N PHE A 51 7.05 -7.01 1.20
CA PHE A 51 5.60 -7.19 1.27
C PHE A 51 4.92 -6.26 0.26
N ALA A 52 4.62 -6.81 -0.91
CA ALA A 52 3.82 -6.12 -1.92
C ALA A 52 2.34 -6.35 -1.66
N GLU A 53 1.51 -5.41 -2.14
CA GLU A 53 0.05 -5.43 -1.94
C GLU A 53 -0.34 -5.70 -0.46
N ASN A 54 0.25 -4.92 0.44
CA ASN A 54 0.11 -5.00 1.90
C ASN A 54 0.60 -6.31 2.55
N GLY A 55 1.32 -7.16 1.79
CA GLY A 55 1.82 -8.45 2.26
C GLY A 55 1.05 -9.65 1.73
N THR A 56 0.03 -9.44 0.90
CA THR A 56 -0.64 -10.53 0.17
C THR A 56 0.29 -11.19 -0.85
N VAL A 57 1.35 -10.48 -1.26
CA VAL A 57 2.51 -11.02 -1.97
C VAL A 57 3.75 -10.80 -1.11
N GLN A 58 4.42 -11.88 -0.72
CA GLN A 58 5.52 -11.81 0.23
C GLN A 58 6.79 -12.49 -0.30
N TYR A 59 7.89 -11.76 -0.23
CA TYR A 59 9.24 -12.31 -0.34
C TYR A 59 9.92 -12.26 1.02
N LYS A 60 10.61 -13.34 1.37
CA LYS A 60 11.43 -13.47 2.58
C LYS A 60 12.79 -14.04 2.18
N HIS A 61 13.86 -13.32 2.48
CA HIS A 61 15.25 -13.68 2.14
C HIS A 61 15.39 -14.10 0.66
N GLY A 62 14.88 -13.28 -0.25
CA GLY A 62 14.90 -13.55 -1.69
C GLY A 62 13.88 -14.56 -2.21
N ARG A 63 13.15 -15.28 -1.34
CA ARG A 63 12.20 -16.32 -1.74
C ARG A 63 10.75 -15.84 -1.65
N LEU A 64 9.98 -16.03 -2.73
CA LEU A 64 8.53 -15.87 -2.71
C LEU A 64 7.89 -16.93 -1.78
N LEU A 65 7.18 -16.48 -0.75
CA LEU A 65 6.53 -17.36 0.23
C LEU A 65 5.06 -17.59 -0.08
N SER A 66 4.32 -16.52 -0.33
CA SER A 66 2.87 -16.57 -0.45
C SER A 66 2.37 -15.54 -1.46
N LYS A 67 1.26 -15.91 -2.09
CA LYS A 67 0.48 -15.08 -2.98
C LYS A 67 -0.99 -15.37 -2.71
N GLN A 68 -1.60 -14.56 -1.86
CA GLN A 68 -3.01 -14.66 -1.54
C GLN A 68 -3.83 -13.89 -2.56
N THR A 69 -4.95 -14.47 -2.96
CA THR A 69 -5.81 -13.89 -3.99
C THR A 69 -7.16 -13.56 -3.40
N ILE A 70 -7.68 -12.37 -3.74
CA ILE A 70 -8.92 -11.85 -3.19
C ILE A 70 -10.12 -12.77 -3.45
N GLN A 71 -10.15 -13.45 -4.61
CA GLN A 71 -11.22 -14.39 -4.95
C GLN A 71 -11.23 -15.63 -4.04
N ASN A 72 -10.08 -16.11 -3.59
CA ASN A 72 -10.00 -17.25 -2.69
C ASN A 72 -10.51 -16.87 -1.28
N HIS A 73 -10.36 -15.60 -0.89
CA HIS A 73 -10.78 -15.11 0.41
C HIS A 73 -12.26 -14.70 0.45
N LEU A 74 -12.72 -13.92 -0.54
CA LEU A 74 -14.10 -13.43 -0.59
C LEU A 74 -15.09 -14.45 -1.18
N GLY A 75 -14.60 -15.38 -1.99
CA GLY A 75 -15.43 -16.22 -2.85
C GLY A 75 -15.92 -15.47 -4.11
N GLU A 76 -16.18 -16.24 -5.17
CA GLU A 76 -16.56 -15.70 -6.49
C GLU A 76 -17.89 -14.92 -6.46
N GLU A 77 -18.89 -15.39 -5.70
CA GLU A 77 -20.21 -14.75 -5.63
C GLU A 77 -20.12 -13.30 -5.11
N LEU A 78 -19.48 -13.10 -3.95
CA LEU A 78 -19.32 -11.76 -3.36
C LEU A 78 -18.44 -10.87 -4.25
N LEU A 79 -17.40 -11.44 -4.84
CA LEU A 79 -16.50 -10.70 -5.72
C LEU A 79 -17.21 -10.24 -6.99
N GLN A 80 -18.03 -11.09 -7.61
CA GLN A 80 -18.82 -10.73 -8.77
C GLN A 80 -19.92 -9.73 -8.43
N ASP A 81 -20.57 -9.83 -7.27
CA ASP A 81 -21.52 -8.82 -6.78
C ASP A 81 -20.85 -7.44 -6.71
N LEU A 82 -19.66 -7.38 -6.09
CA LEU A 82 -18.86 -6.16 -5.99
C LEU A 82 -18.47 -5.59 -7.36
N ILE A 83 -17.96 -6.43 -8.25
CA ILE A 83 -17.55 -6.03 -9.61
C ILE A 83 -18.77 -5.50 -10.38
N ASN A 84 -19.87 -6.23 -10.37
CA ASN A 84 -21.09 -5.86 -11.10
C ASN A 84 -21.71 -4.59 -10.55
N PHE A 85 -21.72 -4.39 -9.22
CA PHE A 85 -22.14 -3.13 -8.62
C PHE A 85 -21.26 -1.98 -9.10
N CYS A 86 -19.93 -2.14 -9.05
CA CYS A 86 -18.99 -1.12 -9.50
C CYS A 86 -19.21 -0.73 -10.97
N LEU A 87 -19.38 -1.72 -11.85
CA LEU A 87 -19.63 -1.51 -13.27
C LEU A 87 -20.94 -0.73 -13.51
N ARG A 88 -22.04 -1.14 -12.87
CA ARG A 88 -23.34 -0.45 -12.97
C ARG A 88 -23.25 0.99 -12.47
N TYR A 89 -22.63 1.20 -11.31
CA TYR A 89 -22.47 2.54 -10.73
C TYR A 89 -21.66 3.44 -11.68
N MET A 90 -20.53 2.96 -12.18
CA MET A 90 -19.68 3.72 -13.11
C MET A 90 -20.33 3.94 -14.47
N ALA A 91 -21.23 3.07 -14.94
CA ALA A 91 -21.96 3.27 -16.19
C ALA A 91 -22.83 4.53 -16.16
N LEU A 92 -23.39 4.87 -14.99
CA LEU A 92 -24.24 6.04 -14.79
C LEU A 92 -23.45 7.35 -14.57
N LEU A 93 -22.16 7.26 -14.22
CA LEU A 93 -21.32 8.44 -14.07
C LEU A 93 -20.98 9.05 -15.44
N ARG A 94 -21.29 10.34 -15.61
CA ARG A 94 -20.81 11.12 -16.76
C ARG A 94 -19.63 11.98 -16.33
N LEU A 95 -18.48 11.73 -16.92
CA LEU A 95 -17.24 12.48 -16.69
C LEU A 95 -16.84 13.22 -17.97
N PRO A 96 -16.02 14.28 -17.90
CA PRO A 96 -15.47 14.92 -19.09
C PRO A 96 -14.74 13.92 -20.00
N LYS A 97 -14.03 12.96 -19.40
CA LYS A 97 -13.29 11.90 -20.10
C LYS A 97 -13.43 10.58 -19.35
N LYS A 98 -13.54 9.49 -20.11
CA LYS A 98 -13.31 8.11 -19.65
C LYS A 98 -12.28 7.45 -20.55
N ARG A 99 -11.49 6.55 -20.00
CA ARG A 99 -10.46 5.76 -20.70
C ARG A 99 -10.79 4.27 -20.50
N GLY A 100 -9.82 3.46 -20.11
CA GLY A 100 -9.99 2.03 -19.83
C GLY A 100 -9.41 1.65 -18.47
N THR A 101 -9.55 0.38 -18.12
CA THR A 101 -9.11 -0.16 -16.82
C THR A 101 -9.81 0.56 -15.66
N PHE A 102 -11.15 0.47 -15.64
CA PHE A 102 -11.99 1.02 -14.56
C PHE A 102 -11.92 0.18 -13.29
N ILE A 103 -11.73 -1.13 -13.46
CA ILE A 103 -11.50 -2.09 -12.39
C ILE A 103 -10.19 -2.80 -12.75
N GLU A 104 -9.17 -2.63 -11.92
CA GLU A 104 -7.92 -3.37 -12.02
C GLU A 104 -7.92 -4.45 -10.94
N PHE A 105 -7.89 -5.70 -11.38
CA PHE A 105 -7.84 -6.85 -10.48
C PHE A 105 -6.38 -7.09 -10.07
N ARG A 106 -6.11 -7.00 -8.76
CA ARG A 106 -4.81 -7.31 -8.17
C ARG A 106 -4.92 -8.55 -7.30
N ASN A 107 -3.83 -8.95 -6.65
CA ASN A 107 -3.85 -10.12 -5.77
C ASN A 107 -4.64 -9.81 -4.50
N GLY A 108 -4.31 -8.70 -3.84
CA GLY A 108 -4.88 -8.30 -2.56
C GLY A 108 -6.19 -7.51 -2.63
N MET A 109 -6.54 -6.96 -3.80
CA MET A 109 -7.52 -5.88 -3.89
C MET A 109 -8.07 -5.68 -5.30
N LEU A 110 -9.20 -4.98 -5.38
CA LEU A 110 -9.65 -4.32 -6.60
C LEU A 110 -9.33 -2.83 -6.53
N ASN A 111 -8.63 -2.30 -7.53
CA ASN A 111 -8.50 -0.85 -7.68
C ASN A 111 -9.58 -0.33 -8.62
N ILE A 112 -10.41 0.60 -8.13
CA ILE A 112 -11.56 1.16 -8.85
C ILE A 112 -11.24 2.60 -9.25
N SER A 113 -11.34 2.92 -10.54
CA SER A 113 -11.04 4.24 -11.11
C SER A 113 -12.18 4.70 -12.01
N PRO A 114 -13.01 5.69 -11.62
CA PRO A 114 -14.12 6.17 -12.43
C PRO A 114 -13.71 6.71 -13.81
N ILE A 115 -12.55 7.38 -13.90
CA ILE A 115 -11.97 7.85 -15.17
C ILE A 115 -11.31 6.72 -15.97
N GLY A 116 -10.86 5.64 -15.30
CA GLY A 116 -10.05 4.57 -15.87
C GLY A 116 -8.54 4.84 -15.71
N ARG A 117 -7.74 3.82 -15.38
CA ARG A 117 -6.31 3.95 -15.07
C ARG A 117 -5.42 4.27 -16.27
N SER A 118 -5.88 3.99 -17.49
CA SER A 118 -5.11 4.28 -18.72
C SER A 118 -5.15 5.75 -19.16
N CYS A 119 -5.54 6.67 -18.26
CA CYS A 119 -5.53 8.12 -18.50
C CYS A 119 -4.13 8.74 -18.36
N THR A 120 -3.93 9.86 -19.06
CA THR A 120 -2.68 10.65 -19.02
C THR A 120 -2.51 11.38 -17.70
N LEU A 121 -1.33 11.98 -17.46
CA LEU A 121 -1.10 12.76 -16.24
C LEU A 121 -1.99 14.00 -16.18
N GLU A 122 -2.18 14.69 -17.29
CA GLU A 122 -3.07 15.87 -17.38
C GLU A 122 -4.51 15.47 -17.05
N GLU A 123 -4.97 14.34 -17.56
CA GLU A 123 -6.30 13.80 -17.28
C GLU A 123 -6.48 13.37 -15.82
N ARG A 124 -5.42 12.87 -15.18
CA ARG A 124 -5.42 12.57 -13.73
C ARG A 124 -5.61 13.83 -12.90
N ILE A 125 -4.93 14.92 -13.27
CA ILE A 125 -5.05 16.22 -12.60
C ILE A 125 -6.48 16.77 -12.77
N GLU A 126 -6.98 16.79 -14.00
CA GLU A 126 -8.35 17.23 -14.33
C GLU A 126 -9.40 16.44 -13.53
N PHE A 127 -9.30 15.11 -13.50
CA PHE A 127 -10.22 14.28 -12.71
C PHE A 127 -10.09 14.57 -11.21
N SER A 128 -8.88 14.74 -10.69
CA SER A 128 -8.66 15.00 -9.27
C SER A 128 -9.31 16.32 -8.83
N GLU A 129 -9.24 17.36 -9.67
CA GLU A 129 -9.91 18.64 -9.41
C GLU A 129 -11.43 18.51 -9.45
N LEU A 130 -11.96 17.76 -10.41
CA LEU A 130 -13.40 17.47 -10.50
C LEU A 130 -13.89 16.66 -9.29
N ASP A 131 -13.17 15.61 -8.92
CA ASP A 131 -13.51 14.74 -7.80
C ASP A 131 -13.53 15.50 -6.47
N LYS A 132 -12.65 16.48 -6.27
CA LYS A 132 -12.69 17.37 -5.10
C LYS A 132 -13.97 18.22 -5.04
N LYS A 133 -14.45 18.69 -6.19
CA LYS A 133 -15.67 19.52 -6.30
C LYS A 133 -16.94 18.68 -6.15
N GLU A 134 -17.01 17.54 -6.82
CA GLU A 134 -18.22 16.74 -6.93
C GLU A 134 -18.29 15.56 -5.96
N LYS A 135 -17.17 15.25 -5.29
CA LYS A 135 -17.03 14.15 -4.34
C LYS A 135 -17.35 12.79 -4.95
N ILE A 136 -16.90 12.55 -6.19
CA ILE A 136 -17.29 11.38 -7.00
C ILE A 136 -16.89 10.07 -6.31
N ARG A 137 -15.62 9.93 -5.93
CA ARG A 137 -15.10 8.73 -5.25
C ARG A 137 -15.66 8.58 -3.85
N GLU A 138 -15.85 9.67 -3.12
CA GLU A 138 -16.45 9.65 -1.78
C GLU A 138 -17.88 9.11 -1.82
N LYS A 139 -18.73 9.65 -2.69
CA LYS A 139 -20.11 9.17 -2.88
C LYS A 139 -20.16 7.70 -3.33
N PHE A 140 -19.25 7.31 -4.22
CA PHE A 140 -19.16 5.92 -4.69
C PHE A 140 -18.76 4.97 -3.56
N VAL A 141 -17.76 5.33 -2.77
CA VAL A 141 -17.35 4.55 -1.59
C VAL A 141 -18.48 4.45 -0.56
N GLU A 142 -19.22 5.52 -0.28
CA GLU A 142 -20.36 5.46 0.65
C GLU A 142 -21.49 4.55 0.14
N ALA A 143 -21.78 4.57 -1.17
CA ALA A 143 -22.73 3.64 -1.78
C ALA A 143 -22.26 2.18 -1.65
N LEU A 144 -20.97 1.91 -1.90
CA LEU A 144 -20.38 0.59 -1.72
C LEU A 144 -20.42 0.10 -0.26
N LYS A 145 -20.09 0.97 0.69
CA LYS A 145 -20.17 0.63 2.12
C LYS A 145 -21.58 0.27 2.55
N THR A 146 -22.58 0.99 2.02
CA THR A 146 -23.99 0.73 2.32
C THR A 146 -24.45 -0.60 1.72
N GLU A 147 -24.16 -0.81 0.43
CA GLU A 147 -24.54 -2.04 -0.29
C GLU A 147 -23.90 -3.30 0.31
N PHE A 148 -22.62 -3.21 0.68
CA PHE A 148 -21.84 -4.34 1.18
C PHE A 148 -21.64 -4.30 2.71
N ALA A 149 -22.54 -3.63 3.42
CA ALA A 149 -22.49 -3.53 4.88
C ALA A 149 -22.45 -4.93 5.52
N GLY A 150 -21.52 -5.15 6.45
CA GLY A 150 -21.33 -6.43 7.13
C GLY A 150 -20.67 -7.55 6.32
N LYS A 151 -20.32 -7.32 5.04
CA LYS A 151 -19.69 -8.33 4.17
C LYS A 151 -18.15 -8.30 4.20
N GLY A 152 -17.55 -7.70 5.24
CA GLY A 152 -16.10 -7.74 5.45
C GLY A 152 -15.27 -7.02 4.40
N LEU A 153 -15.79 -5.97 3.77
CA LEU A 153 -15.03 -5.13 2.83
C LEU A 153 -14.52 -3.85 3.49
N ARG A 154 -13.38 -3.37 3.01
CA ARG A 154 -12.79 -2.08 3.36
C ARG A 154 -12.44 -1.30 2.10
N PHE A 155 -12.39 0.02 2.27
CA PHE A 155 -12.24 0.98 1.18
C PHE A 155 -11.19 2.01 1.57
N SER A 156 -10.15 2.17 0.76
CA SER A 156 -9.14 3.21 0.97
C SER A 156 -9.05 4.12 -0.25
N ARG A 157 -9.11 5.44 -0.02
CA ARG A 157 -8.93 6.42 -1.08
C ARG A 157 -7.44 6.57 -1.37
N GLY A 158 -6.93 5.81 -2.34
CA GLY A 158 -5.55 5.89 -2.80
C GLY A 158 -5.35 6.78 -4.03
N GLY A 159 -4.49 7.80 -3.92
CA GLY A 159 -4.02 8.62 -5.04
C GLY A 159 -5.06 9.58 -5.64
N MET A 160 -4.85 9.98 -6.90
CA MET A 160 -5.61 11.06 -7.56
C MET A 160 -6.91 10.61 -8.22
N ILE A 161 -6.98 9.36 -8.69
CA ILE A 161 -8.04 8.90 -9.60
C ILE A 161 -8.84 7.69 -9.12
N SER A 162 -8.36 6.98 -8.10
CA SER A 162 -8.89 5.68 -7.73
C SER A 162 -9.16 5.57 -6.23
N PHE A 163 -9.75 4.45 -5.85
CA PHE A 163 -9.76 3.92 -4.49
C PHE A 163 -9.61 2.40 -4.56
N ASP A 164 -9.11 1.80 -3.49
CA ASP A 164 -8.89 0.36 -3.36
C ASP A 164 -10.03 -0.26 -2.54
N VAL A 165 -10.49 -1.43 -2.97
CA VAL A 165 -11.42 -2.30 -2.24
C VAL A 165 -10.70 -3.59 -1.88
N PHE A 166 -10.68 -3.93 -0.61
CA PHE A 166 -9.95 -5.09 -0.10
C PHE A 166 -10.72 -5.71 1.08
N PRO A 167 -10.46 -6.98 1.41
CA PRO A 167 -11.06 -7.60 2.59
C PRO A 167 -10.64 -6.89 3.88
N GLU A 168 -11.50 -6.95 4.88
CA GLU A 168 -11.16 -6.48 6.23
C GLU A 168 -9.89 -7.18 6.75
N GLY A 169 -8.97 -6.40 7.33
CA GLY A 169 -7.67 -6.90 7.79
C GLY A 169 -6.59 -7.00 6.72
N TRP A 170 -6.91 -6.76 5.44
CA TRP A 170 -5.93 -6.75 4.34
C TRP A 170 -5.29 -5.35 4.11
N ASP A 171 -5.38 -4.47 5.12
CA ASP A 171 -4.50 -3.31 5.25
C ASP A 171 -3.05 -3.77 5.58
N LYS A 172 -2.13 -2.83 5.84
CA LYS A 172 -0.72 -3.19 6.04
C LYS A 172 -0.48 -4.15 7.22
N ARG A 173 -1.43 -4.30 8.16
CA ARG A 173 -1.32 -5.31 9.23
C ARG A 173 -1.27 -6.74 8.71
N TYR A 174 -1.72 -6.99 7.49
CA TYR A 174 -1.70 -8.32 6.89
C TYR A 174 -0.29 -8.95 6.87
N CYS A 175 0.76 -8.13 6.70
CA CYS A 175 2.13 -8.65 6.74
C CYS A 175 2.57 -9.13 8.13
N LEU A 176 1.96 -8.60 9.20
CA LEU A 176 2.34 -8.91 10.58
C LEU A 176 2.02 -10.36 10.94
N ASP A 177 0.98 -10.96 10.37
CA ASP A 177 0.62 -12.36 10.63
C ASP A 177 1.72 -13.34 10.18
N SER A 178 2.48 -12.98 9.14
CA SER A 178 3.68 -13.74 8.77
C SER A 178 4.87 -13.41 9.66
N LEU A 179 5.03 -12.16 10.10
CA LEU A 179 6.16 -11.76 10.95
C LEU A 179 6.04 -12.31 12.38
N ASP A 180 4.82 -12.55 12.87
CA ASP A 180 4.56 -13.18 14.17
C ASP A 180 5.18 -14.59 14.26
N GLN A 181 5.35 -15.28 13.13
CA GLN A 181 5.95 -16.61 13.06
C GLN A 181 7.49 -16.57 13.10
N ASP A 182 8.09 -15.39 12.95
CA ASP A 182 9.53 -15.20 12.78
C ASP A 182 10.24 -14.80 14.09
N CYS A 183 9.52 -14.79 15.21
CA CYS A 183 10.04 -14.59 16.56
C CYS A 183 10.90 -13.33 16.73
N PHE A 184 10.49 -12.21 16.13
CA PHE A 184 11.14 -10.92 16.37
C PHE A 184 10.85 -10.43 17.80
N ASP A 185 11.89 -10.05 18.54
CA ASP A 185 11.73 -9.42 19.86
C ASP A 185 11.00 -8.07 19.76
N THR A 186 11.23 -7.32 18.67
CA THR A 186 10.60 -6.03 18.43
C THR A 186 10.50 -5.74 16.94
N ILE A 187 9.32 -5.32 16.49
CA ILE A 187 9.08 -4.86 15.10
C ILE A 187 8.93 -3.34 15.13
N HIS A 188 9.88 -2.63 14.52
CA HIS A 188 9.77 -1.18 14.35
C HIS A 188 9.13 -0.87 13.00
N PHE A 189 8.01 -0.14 13.02
CA PHE A 189 7.32 0.29 11.79
C PHE A 189 7.53 1.80 11.56
N PHE A 190 7.93 2.18 10.34
CA PHE A 190 8.10 3.58 9.94
C PHE A 190 7.12 3.91 8.81
N GLY A 191 6.26 4.91 9.02
CA GLY A 191 5.23 5.31 8.06
C GLY A 191 4.96 6.80 8.05
N ASN A 192 4.48 7.33 6.93
CA ASN A 192 4.23 8.77 6.75
C ASN A 192 2.73 9.13 6.78
N GLU A 193 1.84 8.16 6.63
CA GLU A 193 0.39 8.34 6.69
C GLU A 193 -0.21 7.67 7.93
N THR A 194 0.32 8.01 9.11
CA THR A 194 -0.01 7.36 10.39
C THR A 194 -1.14 8.03 11.18
N SER A 195 -1.81 9.02 10.59
CA SER A 195 -3.02 9.64 11.15
C SER A 195 -4.27 8.86 10.74
N PRO A 196 -5.38 8.93 11.51
CA PRO A 196 -6.63 8.24 11.15
C PRO A 196 -7.05 8.48 9.69
N GLY A 197 -7.28 7.40 8.96
CA GLY A 197 -7.63 7.42 7.53
C GLY A 197 -6.43 7.42 6.57
N GLY A 198 -5.20 7.53 7.08
CA GLY A 198 -3.98 7.30 6.32
C GLY A 198 -3.67 5.81 6.18
N ASN A 199 -2.99 5.43 5.10
CA ASN A 199 -2.78 4.02 4.76
C ASN A 199 -1.73 3.28 5.63
N ASP A 200 -1.08 3.98 6.57
CA ASP A 200 -0.16 3.40 7.55
C ASP A 200 -0.79 3.31 8.95
N PHE A 201 -1.98 3.89 9.16
CA PHE A 201 -2.58 4.05 10.48
C PHE A 201 -2.74 2.71 11.21
N GLU A 202 -3.29 1.72 10.52
CA GLU A 202 -3.63 0.44 11.12
C GLU A 202 -2.38 -0.34 11.56
N ILE A 203 -1.32 -0.39 10.73
CA ILE A 203 -0.07 -1.04 11.11
C ILE A 203 0.70 -0.24 12.17
N TYR A 204 0.69 1.09 12.09
CA TYR A 204 1.35 1.97 13.07
C TYR A 204 0.75 1.85 14.48
N THR A 205 -0.56 1.63 14.57
CA THR A 205 -1.28 1.47 15.84
C THR A 205 -1.41 0.01 16.30
N ASP A 206 -0.96 -0.95 15.49
CA ASP A 206 -1.02 -2.37 15.85
C ASP A 206 -0.04 -2.65 17.02
N PRO A 207 -0.50 -3.30 18.10
CA PRO A 207 0.31 -3.55 19.30
C PRO A 207 1.54 -4.44 19.05
N ARG A 208 1.60 -5.15 17.91
CA ARG A 208 2.79 -5.91 17.49
C ARG A 208 3.94 -5.02 17.01
N THR A 209 3.70 -3.72 16.80
CA THR A 209 4.70 -2.78 16.29
C THR A 209 5.03 -1.67 17.27
N VAL A 210 6.28 -1.20 17.22
CA VAL A 210 6.70 0.10 17.73
C VAL A 210 6.62 1.08 16.57
N GLY A 211 5.55 1.89 16.55
CA GLY A 211 5.26 2.82 15.47
C GLY A 211 6.09 4.10 15.49
N HIS A 212 6.61 4.49 14.33
CA HIS A 212 7.35 5.73 14.09
C HIS A 212 6.72 6.52 12.94
N SER A 213 6.15 7.68 13.26
CA SER A 213 5.68 8.62 12.25
C SER A 213 6.84 9.42 11.66
N VAL A 214 6.92 9.51 10.34
CA VAL A 214 7.99 10.21 9.60
C VAL A 214 7.41 11.11 8.52
N VAL A 215 8.08 12.20 8.20
CA VAL A 215 7.62 13.14 7.15
C VAL A 215 8.42 13.07 5.84
N SER A 216 9.56 12.37 5.86
CA SER A 216 10.45 12.24 4.70
C SER A 216 11.37 11.02 4.82
N PRO A 217 11.99 10.56 3.71
CA PRO A 217 13.04 9.54 3.78
C PRO A 217 14.22 9.94 4.67
N GLN A 218 14.59 11.22 4.70
CA GLN A 218 15.68 11.74 5.53
C GLN A 218 15.34 11.67 7.03
N ASP A 219 14.09 11.96 7.39
CA ASP A 219 13.57 11.79 8.75
C ASP A 219 13.61 10.32 9.17
N THR A 220 13.24 9.37 8.30
CA THR A 220 13.42 7.93 8.55
C THR A 220 14.88 7.58 8.83
N VAL A 221 15.82 8.09 8.03
CA VAL A 221 17.26 7.87 8.24
C VAL A 221 17.70 8.42 9.59
N GLN A 222 17.27 9.63 9.95
CA GLN A 222 17.62 10.25 11.23
C GLN A 222 17.10 9.41 12.42
N ARG A 223 15.81 9.04 12.42
CA ARG A 223 15.22 8.23 13.50
C ARG A 223 15.89 6.87 13.64
N CYS A 224 16.22 6.21 12.52
CA CYS A 224 16.98 4.95 12.56
C CYS A 224 18.40 5.13 13.12
N ARG A 225 19.06 6.27 12.89
CA ARG A 225 20.36 6.57 13.51
C ARG A 225 20.24 6.73 15.02
N GLU A 226 19.24 7.47 15.48
CA GLU A 226 19.00 7.70 16.90
C GLU A 226 18.70 6.38 17.64
N LEU A 227 17.94 5.48 17.02
CA LEU A 227 17.53 4.21 17.63
C LEU A 227 18.63 3.13 17.59
N PHE A 228 19.30 2.96 16.44
CA PHE A 228 20.15 1.80 16.19
C PHE A 228 21.65 2.12 16.09
N PHE A 229 22.02 3.40 16.13
CA PHE A 229 23.41 3.87 16.15
C PHE A 229 23.64 5.05 17.13
N PRO A 230 23.13 4.98 18.38
CA PRO A 230 23.20 6.10 19.34
C PRO A 230 24.64 6.55 19.62
N GLU A 231 25.61 5.64 19.55
CA GLU A 231 27.04 5.93 19.73
C GLU A 231 27.62 6.88 18.67
N THR A 232 26.98 6.98 17.50
CA THR A 232 27.39 7.87 16.41
C THR A 232 26.70 9.22 16.45
N ALA A 233 25.56 9.34 17.15
CA ALA A 233 24.82 10.59 17.30
C ALA A 233 25.58 11.61 18.17
N HIS A 234 26.39 11.15 19.13
CA HIS A 234 27.19 12.00 20.02
C HIS A 234 28.53 12.50 19.43
N LYS A 235 28.81 12.22 18.15
CA LYS A 235 30.06 12.61 17.47
C LYS A 235 29.86 13.58 16.29
N ALA A 236 28.64 14.05 16.06
CA ALA A 236 28.31 15.04 15.03
C ALA A 236 28.01 16.40 15.66
#